data_AF-A0A699WUP8-F1
#
_entry.id   AF-A0A699WUP8-F1
#
_cell.length_a   1.000
_cell.length_b   1.000
_cell.length_c   1.000
_cell.angle_alpha   90.00
_cell.angle_beta   90.00
_cell.angle_gamma   90.00
#
_symmetry.space_group_name_H-M   'P 1'
#
loop_
_entity.id
_entity.type
_entity.pdbx_description
1 polymer ?
#
loop_
_entity_poly.entity_id
_entity_poly.type
_entity_poly.pdbx_seq_one_letter_code
_entity_poly.pdbx_strand_id
1 'polypeptide(L)'
;MVRDITNEEIKSAMFDIGDDKSPGPDGFTSTFFKKGWEVVGNDVCNAVRDFFSNGCILKEINHTFLALIPKLTTPLKVNDY
;
A
#
# COMPACT_ATOMS: atom_id res chain seq x y z
N MET A 1 17.01 -1.98 20.00
CA MET A 1 16.88 -0.81 19.10
C MET A 1 16.75 -1.38 17.68
N VAL A 2 15.65 -1.11 16.98
CA VAL A 2 15.47 -1.56 15.60
C VAL A 2 16.31 -0.64 14.71
N ARG A 3 16.97 -1.21 13.70
CA ARG A 3 17.80 -0.46 12.74
C ARG A 3 16.97 0.59 12.01
N ASP A 4 17.58 1.75 11.70
CA ASP A 4 16.96 2.78 10.87
C ASP A 4 16.62 2.25 9.47
N ILE A 5 15.42 2.60 9.00
CA ILE A 5 14.94 2.19 7.67
C ILE A 5 15.55 3.09 6.60
N THR A 6 16.13 2.49 5.57
CA THR A 6 16.75 3.23 4.46
C THR A 6 15.77 3.50 3.33
N ASN A 7 16.08 4.50 2.50
CA ASN A 7 15.28 4.82 1.32
C ASN A 7 15.28 3.67 0.30
N GLU A 8 16.37 2.90 0.23
CA GLU A 8 16.51 1.74 -0.64
C GLU A 8 15.55 0.62 -0.22
N GLU A 9 15.40 0.39 1.09
CA GLU A 9 14.44 -0.62 1.60
C GLU A 9 13.00 -0.22 1.28
N ILE A 10 12.66 1.06 1.47
CA ILE A 10 11.33 1.60 1.18
C ILE A 10 11.06 1.50 -0.33
N LYS A 11 12.01 1.89 -1.16
CA LYS A 11 11.89 1.77 -2.62
C LYS A 11 11.74 0.31 -3.04
N SER A 12 12.55 -0.59 -2.51
CA SER A 12 12.46 -2.03 -2.82
C SER A 12 11.07 -2.56 -2.47
N ALA A 13 10.57 -2.27 -1.27
CA ALA A 13 9.24 -2.70 -0.84
C ALA A 13 8.11 -2.13 -1.72
N MET A 14 8.19 -0.86 -2.12
CA MET A 14 7.23 -0.25 -3.05
C MET A 14 7.29 -0.89 -4.44
N PHE A 15 8.49 -1.22 -4.93
CA PHE A 15 8.68 -1.77 -6.28
C PHE A 15 8.34 -3.26 -6.39
N ASP A 16 8.37 -4.00 -5.27
CA ASP A 16 7.95 -5.40 -5.19
C ASP A 16 6.42 -5.59 -5.34
N ILE A 17 5.62 -4.54 -5.15
CA ILE A 17 4.15 -4.61 -5.32
C ILE A 17 3.83 -4.81 -6.80
N GLY A 18 3.10 -5.86 -7.18
CA GLY A 18 2.68 -6.07 -8.58
C GLY A 18 1.97 -4.86 -9.20
N ASP A 19 2.15 -4.65 -10.51
CA ASP A 19 1.56 -3.50 -11.23
C ASP A 19 0.04 -3.63 -11.42
N ASP A 20 -0.47 -4.86 -11.39
CA ASP A 20 -1.86 -5.27 -11.59
C ASP A 20 -2.70 -5.29 -10.31
N LYS A 21 -2.14 -4.79 -9.19
CA LYS A 21 -2.85 -4.72 -7.91
C LYS A 21 -3.93 -3.65 -7.95
N SER A 22 -5.03 -3.94 -7.26
CA SER A 22 -6.18 -3.04 -7.15
C SER A 22 -5.79 -1.68 -6.57
N PRO A 23 -6.36 -0.58 -7.07
CA PRO A 23 -6.08 0.75 -6.56
C PRO A 23 -6.67 0.96 -5.16
N GLY A 24 -6.12 1.95 -4.45
CA GLY A 24 -6.74 2.47 -3.24
C GLY A 24 -8.01 3.29 -3.54
N PRO A 25 -8.66 3.84 -2.50
CA PRO A 25 -9.80 4.76 -2.67
C PRO A 25 -9.50 6.04 -3.44
N ASP A 26 -8.22 6.38 -3.59
CA ASP A 26 -7.71 7.48 -4.41
C ASP A 26 -7.67 7.18 -5.91
N GLY A 27 -7.87 5.92 -6.30
CA GLY A 27 -7.81 5.48 -7.70
C GLY A 27 -6.39 5.24 -8.23
N PHE A 28 -5.35 5.39 -7.41
CA PHE A 28 -3.96 5.14 -7.82
C PHE A 28 -3.53 3.71 -7.50
N THR A 29 -2.82 3.08 -8.44
CA THR A 29 -2.16 1.78 -8.23
C THR A 29 -0.69 1.95 -7.90
N SER A 30 -0.02 0.86 -7.51
CA SER A 30 1.45 0.80 -7.34
C SER A 30 2.19 1.37 -8.56
N THR A 31 1.66 1.15 -9.78
CA THR A 31 2.23 1.65 -11.03
C THR A 31 2.41 3.17 -11.04
N PHE A 32 1.49 3.93 -10.44
CA PHE A 32 1.61 5.39 -10.32
C PHE A 32 2.87 5.76 -9.53
N PHE A 33 3.06 5.17 -8.36
CA PHE A 33 4.20 5.43 -7.49
C PHE A 33 5.53 4.99 -8.13
N LYS A 34 5.53 3.85 -8.84
CA LYS A 34 6.74 3.38 -9.54
C LYS A 34 7.13 4.29 -10.69
N LYS A 35 6.18 4.68 -11.55
CA LYS A 35 6.45 5.55 -12.71
C LYS A 35 6.73 6.99 -12.32
N GLY A 36 6.08 7.48 -11.26
CA GLY A 36 6.27 8.81 -10.70
C GLY A 36 7.35 8.92 -9.65
N TRP A 37 8.16 7.87 -9.43
CA TRP A 37 9.07 7.77 -8.28
C TRP A 37 10.03 8.95 -8.16
N GLU A 38 10.53 9.48 -9.28
CA GLU A 38 11.42 10.65 -9.30
C GLU A 38 10.75 11.92 -8.76
N VAL A 39 9.41 11.98 -8.76
CA VAL A 39 8.62 13.10 -8.24
C VAL A 39 8.17 12.82 -6.81
N VAL A 40 7.58 11.65 -6.54
CA VAL A 40 6.91 11.37 -5.25
C VAL A 40 7.76 10.54 -4.27
N GLY A 41 8.86 9.95 -4.71
CA GLY A 41 9.62 8.96 -3.94
C GLY A 41 10.22 9.53 -2.65
N ASN A 42 10.65 10.79 -2.66
CA ASN A 42 11.17 11.44 -1.46
C ASN A 42 10.07 11.63 -0.41
N ASP A 43 8.86 12.03 -0.83
CA ASP A 43 7.72 12.22 0.07
C ASP A 43 7.25 10.89 0.67
N VAL A 44 7.21 9.84 -0.14
CA VAL A 44 6.93 8.47 0.33
C VAL A 44 7.95 8.04 1.38
N CYS A 45 9.25 8.21 1.11
CA CYS A 45 10.31 7.85 2.06
C CYS A 45 10.23 8.65 3.36
N ASN A 46 9.92 9.95 3.29
CA ASN A 46 9.74 10.79 4.48
C ASN A 46 8.54 10.31 5.30
N ALA A 47 7.39 10.05 4.67
CA ALA A 47 6.18 9.59 5.34
C ALA A 47 6.39 8.26 6.05
N VAL A 48 7.06 7.31 5.40
CA VAL A 48 7.37 6.00 6.01
C VAL A 48 8.33 6.16 7.20
N ARG A 49 9.42 6.92 7.05
CA ARG A 49 10.36 7.14 8.15
C ARG A 49 9.72 7.86 9.34
N ASP A 50 8.84 8.83 9.07
CA ASP A 50 8.09 9.54 10.11
C ASP A 50 7.19 8.56 10.89
N PHE A 51 6.44 7.69 10.18
CA PHE A 51 5.64 6.63 10.81
C PHE A 51 6.46 5.73 11.74
N PHE A 52 7.65 5.30 11.33
CA PHE A 52 8.50 4.47 12.19
C PHE A 52 9.12 5.23 13.37
N SER A 53 9.18 6.56 13.30
CA SER A 53 9.70 7.42 14.36
C SER A 53 8.63 7.80 15.38
N ASN A 54 7.38 8.04 14.94
CA ASN A 54 6.31 8.59 15.76
C ASN A 54 5.09 7.66 15.95
N GLY A 55 4.99 6.57 15.18
CA GLY A 55 3.87 5.63 15.20
C GLY A 55 2.58 6.15 14.57
N CYS A 56 2.63 7.28 13.87
CA CYS A 56 1.48 7.99 13.30
C CYS A 56 1.54 7.95 11.76
N ILE A 57 0.38 7.72 11.15
CA ILE A 57 0.20 7.77 9.69
C ILE A 57 -1.17 8.39 9.38
N LEU A 58 -1.31 8.98 8.20
CA LEU A 58 -2.61 9.49 7.74
C LEU A 58 -3.63 8.35 7.69
N LYS A 59 -4.81 8.57 8.28
CA LYS A 59 -5.84 7.52 8.41
C LYS A 59 -6.34 7.06 7.05
N GLU A 60 -6.36 7.97 6.09
CA GLU A 60 -6.75 7.78 4.70
C GLU A 60 -5.89 6.71 4.01
N ILE A 61 -4.61 6.56 4.40
CA ILE A 61 -3.73 5.52 3.85
C ILE A 61 -4.23 4.11 4.21
N ASN A 62 -4.95 3.97 5.34
CA ASN A 62 -5.53 2.70 5.76
C ASN A 62 -6.94 2.43 5.20
N HIS A 63 -7.51 3.36 4.42
CA HIS A 63 -8.79 3.12 3.78
C HIS A 63 -8.64 2.11 2.63
N THR A 64 -9.47 1.07 2.63
CA THR A 64 -9.43 0.00 1.62
C THR A 64 -10.83 -0.32 1.12
N PHE A 65 -10.95 -0.65 -0.16
CA PHE A 65 -12.18 -1.20 -0.72
C PHE A 65 -12.17 -2.71 -0.58
N LEU A 66 -13.16 -3.25 0.13
CA LEU A 66 -13.35 -4.68 0.27
C LEU A 66 -14.28 -5.19 -0.82
N ALA A 67 -13.76 -6.05 -1.69
CA ALA A 67 -14.54 -6.81 -2.66
C ALA A 67 -14.58 -8.29 -2.23
N LEU A 68 -15.77 -8.79 -1.92
CA LEU A 68 -15.98 -10.20 -1.61
C LEU A 68 -16.12 -10.99 -2.91
N ILE A 69 -15.24 -11.94 -3.16
CA ILE A 69 -15.24 -12.77 -4.37
C ILE A 69 -15.85 -14.13 -4.02
N PRO A 70 -17.05 -14.49 -4.53
CA PRO A 70 -17.67 -15.77 -4.22
C PRO A 70 -16.75 -16.95 -4.56
N LYS A 71 -16.56 -17.86 -3.60
CA LYS A 71 -15.89 -19.16 -3.79
C LYS A 71 -16.83 -20.22 -4.34
N LEU A 72 -18.13 -20.07 -4.08
CA LEU A 72 -19.20 -20.94 -4.56
C LEU A 72 -20.16 -20.17 -5.47
N THR A 73 -20.84 -20.89 -6.37
CA THR A 73 -21.85 -20.31 -7.28
C THR A 73 -23.00 -19.62 -6.54
N THR A 74 -23.34 -20.12 -5.36
CA THR A 74 -24.40 -19.55 -4.52
C THR A 74 -23.88 -19.45 -3.08
N PRO A 75 -23.23 -18.34 -2.73
CA PRO A 75 -22.73 -18.14 -1.38
C PRO A 75 -23.90 -17.88 -0.42
N LEU A 76 -23.94 -18.63 0.69
CA LEU A 76 -25.01 -18.54 1.69
C LEU A 76 -24.49 -18.04 3.05
N LYS A 77 -23.16 -18.12 3.28
CA LYS A 77 -22.47 -17.68 4.49
C LYS A 77 -21.24 -16.85 4.10
N VAL A 78 -20.73 -16.07 5.04
CA VAL A 78 -19.53 -15.22 4.83
C VAL A 78 -18.33 -16.04 4.34
N ASN A 79 -18.16 -17.28 4.82
CA ASN A 79 -17.06 -18.16 4.40
C ASN A 79 -17.17 -18.65 2.94
N ASP A 80 -18.33 -18.50 2.29
CA ASP A 80 -18.57 -18.90 0.90
C ASP A 80 -18.12 -17.82 -0.11
N TYR A 81 -17.67 -16.66 0.40
CA TYR A 81 -16.88 -15.64 -0.30
C TYR A 81 -15.42 -15.76 0.16
#